data_AF-A0A6C0DW88-F1
#
_entry.id   AF-A0A6C0DW88-F1
#
_cell.length_a   1.000
_cell.length_b   1.000
_cell.length_c   1.000
_cell.angle_alpha   90.00
_cell.angle_beta   90.00
_cell.angle_gamma   90.00
#
_symmetry.space_group_name_H-M   'P 1'
#
loop_
_entity.id
_entity.type
_entity.pdbx_description
1 polymer ?
#
loop_
_entity_poly.entity_id
_entity_poly.type
_entity_poly.pdbx_seq_one_letter_code
_entity_poly.pdbx_strand_id
1 'polypeptide(L)'
;MTDEKSQFIENIQKWVQMDNQIKLIHEKVKKAREVKSDLMEKIIKYADENHITNTRIEISDGELRFCDKKDYQPISFGYVQECLGKIIADKKQVDYILDYLRENRRVTLSKDIKRNYKAGTA
;
A
#
# COMPACT_ATOMS: atom_id res chain seq x y z
N MET A 1 -29.06 -28.18 -16.51
CA MET A 1 -28.76 -28.32 -15.07
C MET A 1 -27.34 -28.88 -14.78
N THR A 2 -26.80 -29.84 -15.54
CA THR A 2 -25.43 -30.36 -15.32
C THR A 2 -24.32 -29.34 -15.70
N ASP A 3 -24.61 -28.48 -16.67
CA ASP A 3 -23.67 -27.50 -17.22
C ASP A 3 -23.40 -26.32 -16.27
N GLU A 4 -24.45 -25.71 -15.70
CA GLU A 4 -24.34 -24.59 -14.77
C GLU A 4 -23.55 -24.93 -13.49
N LYS A 5 -23.76 -26.13 -12.93
CA LYS A 5 -23.00 -26.60 -11.77
C LYS A 5 -21.52 -26.79 -12.10
N SER A 6 -21.22 -27.27 -13.30
CA SER A 6 -19.84 -27.49 -13.75
C SER A 6 -19.11 -26.16 -13.95
N GLN A 7 -19.77 -25.19 -14.58
CA GLN A 7 -19.25 -23.83 -14.75
C GLN A 7 -19.02 -23.12 -13.40
N PHE A 8 -19.92 -23.30 -12.44
CA PHE A 8 -19.73 -22.78 -11.08
C PHE A 8 -18.47 -23.35 -10.42
N ILE A 9 -18.25 -24.67 -10.49
CA ILE A 9 -17.05 -25.31 -9.92
C ILE A 9 -15.78 -24.81 -10.62
N GLU A 10 -15.80 -24.69 -11.95
CA GLU A 10 -14.67 -24.17 -12.72
C GLU A 10 -14.33 -22.72 -12.32
N ASN A 11 -15.34 -21.86 -12.14
CA ASN A 11 -15.14 -20.48 -11.70
C ASN A 11 -14.48 -20.42 -10.31
N ILE A 12 -14.90 -21.26 -9.37
CA ILE A 12 -14.28 -21.33 -8.04
C ILE A 12 -12.83 -21.82 -8.14
N GLN A 13 -12.56 -22.84 -8.95
CA GLN A 13 -11.20 -23.35 -9.16
C GLN A 13 -10.28 -22.28 -9.75
N LYS A 14 -10.72 -21.57 -10.79
CA LYS A 14 -9.98 -20.46 -11.41
C LYS A 14 -9.76 -19.33 -10.41
N TRP A 15 -10.78 -18.96 -9.63
CA TRP A 15 -10.65 -17.93 -8.61
C TRP A 15 -9.59 -18.29 -7.57
N VAL A 16 -9.58 -19.53 -7.06
CA VAL A 16 -8.56 -20.00 -6.11
C VAL A 16 -7.16 -20.02 -6.74
N GLN A 17 -7.04 -20.41 -8.01
CA GLN A 17 -5.77 -20.37 -8.74
C GLN A 17 -5.23 -18.93 -8.84
N MET A 18 -6.08 -17.97 -9.20
CA MET A 18 -5.68 -16.56 -9.27
C MET A 18 -5.30 -15.99 -7.90
N ASP A 19 -6.06 -16.31 -6.84
CA ASP A 19 -5.73 -15.92 -5.46
C ASP A 19 -4.34 -16.42 -5.04
N ASN A 20 -4.00 -17.67 -5.37
CA ASN A 20 -2.66 -18.23 -5.11
C ASN A 20 -1.57 -17.50 -5.90
N GLN A 21 -1.80 -17.19 -7.18
CA GLN A 21 -0.84 -16.48 -8.02
C GLN A 21 -0.59 -15.06 -7.50
N ILE A 22 -1.64 -14.34 -7.15
CA ILE A 22 -1.56 -13.00 -6.54
C ILE A 22 -0.71 -13.05 -5.27
N LYS A 23 -0.97 -14.04 -4.39
CA LYS A 23 -0.17 -14.24 -3.17
C LYS A 23 1.32 -14.41 -3.48
N LEU A 24 1.68 -15.27 -4.43
CA LEU A 24 3.07 -15.50 -4.82
C LEU A 24 3.73 -14.26 -5.43
N ILE A 25 2.99 -13.52 -6.26
CA ILE A 25 3.47 -12.27 -6.86
C ILE A 25 3.69 -11.21 -5.79
N HIS A 26 2.77 -11.07 -4.82
CA HIS A 26 2.93 -10.14 -3.71
C HIS A 26 4.17 -10.44 -2.87
N GLU A 27 4.46 -11.70 -2.57
CA GLU A 27 5.70 -12.08 -1.87
C GLU A 27 6.96 -11.72 -2.67
N LYS A 28 6.95 -11.95 -3.99
CA LYS A 28 8.06 -11.55 -4.86
C LYS A 28 8.23 -10.04 -4.92
N VAL A 29 7.14 -9.29 -5.04
CA VAL A 29 7.14 -7.83 -5.05
C VAL A 29 7.64 -7.28 -3.73
N LYS A 30 7.23 -7.87 -2.59
CA LYS A 30 7.72 -7.50 -1.26
C LYS A 30 9.24 -7.64 -1.18
N LYS A 31 9.78 -8.81 -1.50
CA LYS A 31 11.23 -9.06 -1.50
C LYS A 31 11.98 -8.11 -2.43
N ALA A 32 11.45 -7.88 -3.64
CA ALA A 32 12.07 -6.94 -4.59
C ALA A 32 12.11 -5.51 -4.06
N ARG A 33 11.07 -5.05 -3.34
CA ARG A 33 11.03 -3.73 -2.69
C ARG A 33 12.05 -3.63 -1.55
N GLU A 34 12.16 -4.65 -0.71
CA GLU A 34 13.14 -4.71 0.38
C GLU A 34 14.56 -4.60 -0.17
N VAL A 35 14.93 -5.48 -1.11
CA VAL A 35 16.26 -5.47 -1.75
C VAL A 35 16.54 -4.14 -2.46
N LYS A 36 15.55 -3.58 -3.16
CA LYS A 36 15.70 -2.28 -3.82
C LYS A 36 15.96 -1.15 -2.81
N SER A 37 15.27 -1.16 -1.66
CA SER A 37 15.48 -0.18 -0.60
C SER A 37 16.90 -0.30 -0.02
N ASP A 38 17.33 -1.52 0.31
CA ASP A 38 18.66 -1.77 0.86
C ASP A 38 19.78 -1.32 -0.10
N LEU A 39 19.59 -1.54 -1.40
CA LEU A 39 20.53 -1.08 -2.43
C LEU A 39 20.51 0.45 -2.57
N MET A 40 19.32 1.06 -2.56
CA MET A 40 19.17 2.51 -2.63
C MET A 40 19.93 3.21 -1.49
N GLU A 41 19.80 2.72 -0.26
CA GLU A 41 20.52 3.28 0.90
C GLU A 41 22.03 3.21 0.73
N LYS A 42 22.55 2.07 0.24
CA LYS A 42 23.99 1.90 -0.01
C LYS A 42 24.50 2.83 -1.12
N ILE A 43 23.73 2.97 -2.20
CA ILE A 43 24.07 3.82 -3.34
C ILE A 43 24.07 5.30 -2.94
N ILE A 44 23.04 5.75 -2.22
CA ILE A 44 22.96 7.13 -1.71
C ILE A 44 24.12 7.41 -0.76
N LYS A 45 24.37 6.53 0.21
CA LYS A 45 25.47 6.67 1.16
C LYS A 45 26.82 6.83 0.44
N TYR A 46 27.11 5.97 -0.54
CA TYR A 46 28.32 6.09 -1.33
C TYR A 46 28.38 7.41 -2.11
N ALA A 47 27.26 7.84 -2.69
CA ALA A 47 27.20 9.08 -3.46
C ALA A 47 27.43 10.32 -2.58
N ASP A 48 26.90 10.31 -1.35
CA ASP A 48 27.11 11.36 -0.35
C ASP A 48 28.58 11.40 0.11
N GLU A 49 29.15 10.24 0.48
CA GLU A 49 30.54 10.11 0.95
C GLU A 49 31.57 10.54 -0.11
N ASN A 50 31.22 10.45 -1.40
CA ASN A 50 32.09 10.82 -2.51
C ASN A 50 31.68 12.14 -3.19
N HIS A 51 30.69 12.86 -2.65
CA HIS A 51 30.20 14.14 -3.18
C HIS A 51 29.75 14.09 -4.65
N ILE A 52 29.15 12.98 -5.09
CA ILE A 52 28.68 12.75 -6.48
C ILE A 52 27.15 12.77 -6.62
N THR A 53 26.42 13.31 -5.65
CA THR A 53 24.95 13.39 -5.66
C THR A 53 24.38 14.23 -6.82
N ASN A 54 25.17 15.16 -7.37
CA ASN A 54 24.77 15.98 -8.52
C ASN A 54 25.02 15.28 -9.88
N THR A 55 25.59 14.07 -9.88
CA THR A 55 25.95 13.34 -11.08
C THR A 55 24.76 12.56 -11.66
N ARG A 56 24.72 12.44 -12.99
CA ARG A 56 23.79 11.57 -13.71
C ARG A 56 24.45 10.25 -14.06
N ILE A 57 23.73 9.15 -13.90
CA ILE A 57 24.24 7.80 -14.21
C ILE A 57 23.46 7.27 -15.41
N GLU A 58 24.12 7.10 -16.54
CA GLU A 58 23.54 6.48 -17.74
C GLU A 58 23.39 4.97 -17.54
N ILE A 59 22.24 4.44 -17.94
CA ILE A 59 21.91 3.01 -17.99
C ILE A 59 21.28 2.68 -19.35
N SER A 60 21.13 1.41 -19.67
CA SER A 60 20.67 0.97 -21.00
C SER A 60 19.31 1.52 -21.43
N ASP A 61 18.44 1.82 -20.46
CA ASP A 61 17.06 2.30 -20.66
C ASP A 61 16.83 3.75 -20.18
N GLY A 62 17.89 4.52 -19.89
CA GLY A 62 17.77 5.94 -19.52
C GLY A 62 18.87 6.43 -18.58
N GLU A 63 18.55 7.44 -17.76
CA GLU A 63 19.46 8.00 -16.76
C GLU A 63 18.88 7.91 -15.33
N LEU A 64 19.74 7.76 -14.34
CA LEU A 64 19.42 7.90 -12.92
C LEU A 64 19.96 9.23 -12.40
N ARG A 65 19.18 9.86 -11.51
CA ARG A 65 19.56 11.08 -10.78
C ARG A 65 19.18 10.92 -9.32
N PHE A 66 20.01 11.45 -8.43
CA PHE A 66 19.69 11.56 -7.02
C PHE A 66 18.71 12.70 -6.81
N CYS A 67 17.67 12.48 -6.02
CA CYS A 67 16.66 13.49 -5.72
C CYS A 67 16.07 13.28 -4.34
N ASP A 68 15.62 14.39 -3.74
CA ASP A 68 14.87 14.35 -2.50
C ASP A 68 13.46 13.82 -2.73
N LYS A 69 13.09 12.81 -1.98
CA LYS A 69 11.73 12.28 -1.96
C LYS A 69 10.94 12.95 -0.84
N LYS A 70 9.82 13.59 -1.21
CA LYS A 70 8.84 14.10 -0.24
C LYS A 70 7.75 13.05 -0.04
N ASP A 71 7.77 12.38 1.10
CA ASP A 71 6.70 11.47 1.50
C ASP A 71 5.68 12.20 2.37
N TYR A 72 4.47 12.39 1.83
CA TYR A 72 3.36 12.99 2.56
C TYR A 72 2.63 11.92 3.36
N GLN A 73 2.38 12.19 4.64
CA GLN A 73 1.56 11.31 5.45
C GLN A 73 0.12 11.29 4.90
N PRO A 74 -0.56 10.13 4.92
CA PRO A 74 -1.98 10.06 4.59
C PRO A 74 -2.80 10.97 5.50
N ILE A 75 -3.83 11.59 4.95
CA ILE A 75 -4.81 12.39 5.71
C ILE A 75 -5.70 11.41 6.48
N SER A 76 -5.18 10.92 7.61
CA SER A 76 -5.90 10.05 8.53
C SER A 76 -6.81 10.87 9.44
N PHE A 77 -7.81 10.23 10.05
CA PHE A 77 -8.63 10.89 11.06
C PHE A 77 -7.80 11.43 12.24
N GLY A 78 -6.71 10.73 12.61
CA GLY A 78 -5.79 11.22 13.64
C GLY A 78 -5.05 12.49 13.21
N TYR A 79 -4.57 12.53 11.96
CA TYR A 79 -3.94 13.73 11.40
C TYR A 79 -4.94 14.91 11.34
N VAL A 80 -6.17 14.65 10.87
CA VAL A 80 -7.23 15.67 10.84
C VAL A 80 -7.56 16.16 12.26
N GLN A 81 -7.69 15.27 13.24
CA GLN A 81 -7.93 15.62 14.63
C GLN A 81 -6.81 16.51 15.20
N GLU A 82 -5.55 16.14 14.96
CA GLU A 82 -4.39 16.92 15.39
C GLU A 82 -4.41 18.32 14.77
N CYS A 83 -4.64 18.42 13.46
CA CYS A 83 -4.75 19.69 12.77
C CYS A 83 -5.89 20.55 13.31
N LEU A 84 -7.08 19.98 13.46
CA LEU A 84 -8.26 20.69 13.99
C LEU A 84 -8.04 21.15 15.42
N GLY A 85 -7.43 20.33 16.28
CA GLY A 85 -7.12 20.69 17.67
C GLY A 85 -6.08 21.81 17.82
N LYS A 86 -5.27 22.07 16.79
CA LYS A 86 -4.35 23.22 16.76
C LYS A 86 -5.05 24.54 16.42
N ILE A 87 -6.20 24.50 15.75
CA ILE A 87 -6.92 25.69 15.26
C ILE A 87 -8.23 25.96 16.01
N ILE A 88 -8.84 24.94 16.61
CA ILE A 88 -10.09 25.02 17.38
C ILE A 88 -9.77 24.65 18.84
N ALA A 89 -9.92 25.61 19.74
CA ALA A 89 -9.63 25.41 21.17
C ALA A 89 -10.64 24.49 21.87
N ASP A 90 -11.90 24.49 21.42
CA ASP A 90 -12.95 23.63 21.97
C ASP A 90 -12.82 22.21 21.43
N LYS A 91 -12.32 21.30 22.29
CA LYS A 91 -12.19 19.88 21.96
C LYS A 91 -13.52 19.22 21.60
N LYS A 92 -14.63 19.65 22.21
CA LYS A 92 -15.96 19.08 21.89
C LYS A 92 -16.36 19.38 20.45
N GLN A 93 -16.02 20.57 19.96
CA GLN A 93 -16.27 20.94 18.57
C GLN A 93 -15.40 20.13 17.59
N VAL A 94 -14.14 19.86 17.96
CA VAL A 94 -13.26 18.98 17.17
C VAL A 94 -13.81 17.56 17.10
N ASP A 95 -14.23 17.00 18.23
CA ASP A 95 -14.81 15.66 18.29
C ASP A 95 -16.10 15.57 17.46
N TYR A 96 -16.98 16.58 17.55
CA TYR A 96 -18.18 16.67 16.72
C TYR A 96 -17.87 16.66 15.22
N ILE A 97 -16.86 17.43 14.77
CA ILE A 97 -16.45 17.46 13.36
C ILE A 97 -15.96 16.07 12.91
N LEU A 98 -15.17 15.39 13.74
CA LEU A 98 -14.67 14.05 13.41
C LEU A 98 -15.79 13.02 13.33
N ASP A 99 -16.76 13.08 14.24
CA ASP A 99 -17.95 12.21 14.20
C ASP A 99 -18.79 12.48 12.95
N TYR A 100 -19.05 13.75 12.64
CA TYR A 100 -19.76 14.14 11.42
C TYR A 100 -19.05 13.58 10.17
N LEU A 101 -17.73 13.67 10.09
CA LEU A 101 -16.95 13.11 8.98
C LEU A 101 -17.05 11.58 8.90
N ARG A 102 -17.10 10.87 10.03
CA ARG A 102 -17.28 9.40 10.05
C ARG A 102 -18.66 9.00 9.55
N GLU A 103 -19.69 9.66 10.06
CA GLU A 103 -21.10 9.34 9.76
C GLU A 103 -21.47 9.67 8.31
N ASN A 104 -20.90 10.74 7.76
CA ASN A 104 -21.19 11.17 6.39
C ASN A 104 -20.26 10.54 5.34
N ARG A 105 -19.32 9.69 5.75
CA ARG A 105 -18.44 8.99 4.82
C ARG A 105 -19.25 7.97 4.01
N ARG A 106 -19.31 8.14 2.68
CA ARG A 106 -20.00 7.20 1.80
C ARG A 106 -19.37 5.81 1.92
N VAL A 107 -20.20 4.82 2.27
CA VAL A 107 -19.83 3.41 2.30
C VAL A 107 -20.57 2.69 1.17
N THR A 108 -19.81 2.06 0.27
CA THR A 108 -20.37 1.18 -0.76
C THR A 108 -20.23 -0.26 -0.29
N LEU A 109 -21.34 -0.98 -0.21
CA LEU A 109 -21.35 -2.40 0.12
C LEU A 109 -21.39 -3.22 -1.17
N SER A 110 -20.34 -4.00 -1.42
CA SER A 110 -20.29 -4.99 -2.51
C SER A 110 -20.12 -6.40 -1.94
N LYS A 111 -20.69 -7.40 -2.61
CA LYS A 111 -20.42 -8.81 -2.30
C LYS A 111 -19.00 -9.15 -2.74
N ASP A 112 -18.31 -9.95 -1.94
CA ASP A 112 -16.94 -10.38 -2.22
C ASP A 112 -16.72 -11.83 -1.75
N ILE A 113 -15.68 -12.47 -2.26
CA ILE A 113 -15.27 -13.83 -1.89
C ILE A 113 -14.05 -13.72 -0.98
N LYS A 114 -14.19 -14.16 0.28
CA LYS A 114 -13.09 -14.18 1.25
C LYS A 114 -12.57 -15.60 1.44
N ARG A 115 -11.26 -15.79 1.27
CA ARG A 115 -10.58 -17.04 1.60
C ARG A 115 -10.06 -17.02 3.03
N ASN A 116 -10.42 -18.04 3.81
CA ASN A 116 -9.83 -18.29 5.13
C ASN A 116 -8.80 -19.41 5.00
N TYR A 117 -7.57 -19.16 5.43
CA TYR A 117 -6.54 -20.20 5.51
C TYR A 117 -6.70 -20.95 6.83
N LYS A 118 -6.55 -22.28 6.82
CA LYS A 118 -6.43 -23.04 8.08
C LYS A 118 -5.16 -22.56 8.79
N ALA A 119 -5.23 -22.35 10.10
CA ALA A 119 -4.03 -22.13 10.90
C ALA A 119 -3.10 -23.33 10.69
N GLY A 120 -1.89 -23.08 10.20
CA GLY A 120 -0.87 -24.12 10.15
C GLY A 120 -0.55 -24.53 11.59
N THR A 121 -0.73 -25.80 11.92
CA THR A 121 0.12 -26.43 12.92
C THR A 121 1.55 -26.27 12.41
N ALA A 122 2.31 -25.42 13.10
CA ALA A 122 3.73 -25.22 12.88
C ALA A 122 4.49 -26.55 12.91
#